data_AF-A0A352EDF7-F1
#
_entry.id   AF-A0A352EDF7-F1
#
_cell.length_a   1.000
_cell.length_b   1.000
_cell.length_c   1.000
_cell.angle_alpha   90.00
_cell.angle_beta   90.00
_cell.angle_gamma   90.00
#
_symmetry.space_group_name_H-M   'P 1'
#
loop_
_entity.id
_entity.type
_entity.pdbx_description
1 polymer ?
#
loop_
_entity_poly.entity_id
_entity_poly.type
_entity_poly.pdbx_seq_one_letter_code
_entity_poly.pdbx_strand_id
1 'polypeptide(L)' 'VVKNKVAPPFRTAEFDIMYGLGISKAGELIDLGVEHDILTKSGSWFSYGETRLGQGRDTVKQLFIDNPELA' A
#
# COMPACT_ATOMS: atom_id res chain seq x y z
N VAL A 1 -16.89 7.76 4.25
CA VAL A 1 -18.00 8.00 3.30
C VAL A 1 -19.30 8.21 4.07
N VAL A 2 -19.76 9.46 4.20
CA VAL A 2 -20.93 9.82 5.04
C VAL A 2 -22.29 9.44 4.45
N LYS A 3 -22.39 9.23 3.13
CA LYS A 3 -23.60 8.76 2.47
C LYS A 3 -23.22 7.89 1.28
N ASN A 4 -23.70 6.66 1.24
CA ASN A 4 -23.48 5.72 0.14
C ASN A 4 -24.81 5.01 -0.18
N LYS A 5 -25.19 4.96 -1.46
CA LYS A 5 -26.41 4.29 -1.94
C LYS A 5 -26.12 2.98 -2.68
N VAL A 6 -24.85 2.64 -2.89
CA VAL A 6 -24.41 1.48 -3.69
C VAL A 6 -23.79 0.39 -2.81
N ALA A 7 -23.21 0.77 -1.68
CA ALA A 7 -22.62 -0.15 -0.70
C ALA A 7 -22.83 0.39 0.72
N PRO A 8 -22.47 -0.38 1.78
CA PRO A 8 -22.62 0.07 3.17
C PRO A 8 -21.97 1.46 3.39
N PRO A 9 -22.70 2.43 3.99
CA PRO A 9 -22.16 3.76 4.30
C PRO A 9 -21.23 3.72 5.52
N PHE A 10 -20.63 4.87 5.84
CA PHE A 10 -19.84 5.14 7.05
C PHE A 10 -18.48 4.44 7.16
N ARG A 11 -17.98 3.83 6.07
CA ARG A 11 -16.58 3.37 6.02
C ARG A 11 -15.61 4.55 6.00
N THR A 12 -14.49 4.44 6.71
CA THR A 12 -13.37 5.40 6.73
C THR A 12 -12.18 4.83 5.96
N ALA A 13 -11.31 5.71 5.47
CA ALA A 13 -10.03 5.36 4.84
C ALA A 13 -8.99 6.39 5.28
N GLU A 14 -7.77 5.94 5.51
CA GLU A 14 -6.64 6.77 5.92
C GLU A 14 -5.53 6.59 4.90
N PHE A 15 -4.98 7.70 4.42
CA PHE A 15 -3.91 7.68 3.43
C PHE A 15 -3.03 8.92 3.54
N ASP A 16 -1.77 8.76 3.14
CA ASP A 16 -0.79 9.83 3.12
C ASP A 16 -0.95 10.71 1.87
N ILE A 17 -0.96 12.02 2.07
CA ILE A 17 -0.88 13.01 0.99
C ILE A 17 0.53 13.58 0.95
N MET A 18 1.24 13.31 -0.14
CA MET A 18 2.56 13.87 -0.39
C MET A 18 2.46 15.22 -1.11
N TYR A 19 3.19 16.21 -0.60
CA TYR A 19 3.29 17.51 -1.24
C TYR A 19 3.86 17.39 -2.66
N GLY A 20 3.18 17.95 -3.66
CA GLY A 20 3.60 17.94 -5.07
C GLY A 20 3.35 16.62 -5.83
N LEU A 21 3.02 15.53 -5.14
CA LEU A 21 2.76 14.21 -5.75
C LEU A 21 1.32 13.72 -5.54
N GLY A 22 0.61 14.27 -4.55
CA GLY A 22 -0.77 13.91 -4.25
C GLY A 22 -0.88 12.66 -3.37
N ILE A 23 -1.92 11.87 -3.60
CA ILE A 23 -2.23 10.69 -2.78
C ILE A 23 -1.18 9.60 -3.02
N SER A 24 -0.58 9.10 -1.95
CA SER A 24 0.44 8.05 -1.99
C SER A 24 -0.18 6.65 -2.18
N LYS A 25 -0.70 6.36 -3.37
CA LYS A 25 -1.35 5.06 -3.69
C LYS A 25 -0.44 3.86 -3.42
N ALA A 26 0.84 3.93 -3.80
CA ALA A 26 1.80 2.84 -3.58
C ALA A 26 2.07 2.59 -2.09
N GLY A 27 1.97 3.62 -1.24
CA GLY A 27 2.10 3.45 0.22
C GLY A 27 0.89 2.72 0.81
N GLU A 28 -0.32 3.13 0.41
CA GLU A 28 -1.57 2.50 0.86
C GLU A 28 -1.65 1.04 0.39
N LEU A 29 -1.17 0.74 -0.81
CA LEU A 29 -1.10 -0.63 -1.33
C LEU A 29 -0.20 -1.53 -0.48
N ILE A 30 0.96 -1.03 -0.02
CA ILE A 30 1.85 -1.78 0.87
C ILE A 30 1.15 -2.08 2.19
N ASP A 31 0.46 -1.09 2.75
CA ASP A 31 -0.22 -1.25 4.05
C ASP A 31 -1.35 -2.26 3.98
N LEU A 32 -2.23 -2.13 2.97
CA LEU A 32 -3.29 -3.09 2.73
C LEU A 32 -2.73 -4.48 2.40
N GLY A 33 -1.62 -4.54 1.67
CA GLY A 33 -0.94 -5.79 1.37
C GLY A 33 -0.43 -6.49 2.62
N VAL A 34 0.12 -5.75 3.58
CA VAL A 34 0.54 -6.31 4.88
C VAL A 34 -0.66 -6.66 5.74
N GLU A 35 -1.70 -5.83 5.78
CA GLU A 35 -2.93 -6.07 6.55
C GLU A 35 -3.67 -7.33 6.09
N HIS A 36 -3.66 -7.62 4.79
CA HIS A 36 -4.31 -8.78 4.19
C HIS A 36 -3.37 -9.99 4.01
N ASP A 37 -2.21 -10.01 4.65
CA ASP A 37 -1.21 -11.08 4.59
C ASP A 37 -0.71 -11.42 3.16
N ILE A 38 -0.87 -10.50 2.21
CA ILE A 38 -0.33 -10.60 0.85
C ILE A 38 1.17 -10.30 0.85
N LEU A 39 1.58 -9.31 1.66
CA LEU A 39 2.97 -8.92 1.89
C LEU A 39 3.42 -9.36 3.26
N THR A 40 4.52 -10.10 3.33
CA THR A 40 5.10 -10.53 4.60
C THR A 40 6.16 -9.52 5.05
N LYS A 41 5.97 -8.94 6.23
CA LYS A 41 6.96 -8.06 6.87
C LYS A 41 7.79 -8.84 7.90
N SER A 42 9.06 -9.05 7.59
CA SER A 42 10.05 -9.65 8.50
C SER A 42 10.98 -8.57 9.05
N GLY A 43 10.59 -7.94 10.16
CA GLY A 43 11.30 -6.80 10.73
C GLY A 43 11.22 -5.57 9.82
N SER A 44 12.35 -5.19 9.20
CA SER A 44 12.41 -4.09 8.22
C SER A 44 12.30 -4.58 6.76
N TRP A 45 12.23 -5.90 6.53
CA TRP A 45 12.17 -6.47 5.18
C TRP A 45 10.74 -6.77 4.76
N PHE A 46 10.44 -6.53 3.49
CA PHE A 46 9.16 -6.88 2.86
C PHE A 46 9.37 -7.96 1.80
N SER A 47 8.49 -8.94 1.79
CA SER A 47 8.47 -10.04 0.82
C SER A 47 7.07 -10.22 0.26
N TYR A 48 6.99 -10.62 -1.00
CA TYR A 48 5.76 -11.08 -1.64
C TYR A 48 5.91 -12.58 -1.92
N GLY A 49 5.20 -13.41 -1.15
CA GLY A 49 5.43 -14.85 -1.11
C GLY A 49 6.90 -15.17 -0.77
N GLU A 50 7.59 -15.88 -1.67
CA GLU A 50 9.02 -16.21 -1.51
C GLU A 50 9.97 -15.13 -2.06
N THR A 51 9.45 -14.13 -2.78
CA THR A 51 10.27 -13.09 -3.40
C THR A 51 10.50 -11.93 -2.43
N ARG A 52 11.76 -11.56 -2.20
CA ARG A 52 12.11 -10.38 -1.39
C ARG A 52 11.98 -9.12 -2.23
N LEU A 53 11.15 -8.18 -1.79
CA LEU A 53 10.93 -6.91 -2.48
C LEU A 53 11.96 -5.86 -2.08
N GLY A 54 12.31 -5.80 -0.79
CA GLY A 54 13.31 -4.83 -0.31
C GLY A 54 13.24 -4.57 1.18
N GLN A 55 14.18 -3.74 1.64
CA GLN A 55 14.24 -3.28 3.02
C GLN A 55 13.62 -1.87 3.11
N GLY A 56 12.67 -1.71 4.03
CA GLY A 56 11.99 -0.45 4.29
C GLY A 56 10.81 -0.18 3.35
N ARG A 57 9.86 0.61 3.84
CA ARG A 57 8.64 0.96 3.11
C ARG A 57 8.92 1.81 1.87
N ASP A 58 9.85 2.75 1.97
CA ASP A 58 10.17 3.66 0.86
C ASP A 58 10.78 2.93 -0.35
N THR A 59 11.63 1.93 -0.10
CA THR A 59 12.24 1.11 -1.17
C THR A 59 11.18 0.33 -1.94
N VAL A 60 10.26 -0.32 -1.22
CA VAL A 60 9.16 -1.09 -1.83
C VAL A 60 8.18 -0.15 -2.56
N LYS A 61 7.97 1.04 -2.00
CA LYS A 61 7.14 2.07 -2.64
C LYS A 61 7.74 2.52 -3.97
N GLN A 62 9.05 2.75 -4.05
CA GLN A 62 9.73 3.05 -5.31
C GLN A 62 9.63 1.87 -6.28
N LEU A 63 9.82 0.64 -5.80
CA LEU A 63 9.68 -0.55 -6.64
C LEU A 63 8.30 -0.63 -7.34
N PHE A 64 7.22 -0.31 -6.63
CA PHE A 64 5.86 -0.28 -7.19
C PHE A 64 5.58 0.93 -8.09
N ILE A 65 6.26 2.06 -7.87
CA ILE A 65 6.17 3.22 -8.76
C ILE A 65 6.89 2.94 -10.08
N ASP A 66 8.07 2.32 -10.00
CA ASP A 66 8.92 2.02 -11.15
C ASP A 66 8.39 0.85 -11.99
N ASN A 67 7.66 -0.09 -11.37
CA ASN A 67 7.09 -1.28 -12.01
C ASN A 67 5.57 -1.37 -11.73
N PRO A 68 4.74 -0.63 -12.48
CA PRO A 68 3.29 -0.60 -12.28
C PRO A 68 2.62 -1.97 -12.45
N GLU A 69 3.24 -2.91 -13.18
CA GLU A 69 2.76 -4.28 -13.37
C GLU A 69 2.87 -5.15 -12.12
N LEU A 70 3.69 -4.74 -11.14
CA LEU A 70 3.82 -5.42 -9.84
C LEU A 70 2.82 -4.88 -8.80
N ALA A 71 2.15 -3.77 -9.09
CA ALA A 71 1.27 -3.03 -8.18
C ALA A 71 -0.22 -3.32 -8.37
#